data_AF-A0A355B944-F1
#
_entry.id   AF-A0A355B944-F1
#
_cell.length_a   1.000
_cell.length_b   1.000
_cell.length_c   1.000
_cell.angle_alpha   90.00
_cell.angle_beta   90.00
_cell.angle_gamma   90.00
#
_symmetry.space_group_name_H-M   'P 1'
#
loop_
_entity.id
_entity.type
_entity.pdbx_description
1 polymer ?
#
loop_
_entity_poly.entity_id
_entity_poly.type
_entity_poly.pdbx_seq_one_letter_code
_entity_poly.pdbx_strand_id
1 'polypeptide(L)' 'TNGQEAPFWYLRQKSLIQAKLNDKKGAIETAKLSLASAIKAGNKDYEKMNKDSIAEWSKK' A
#
# COMPACT_ATOMS: atom_id res chain seq x y z
N THR A 1 24.37 -5.29 -2.31
CA THR A 1 23.34 -6.08 -1.60
C THR A 1 22.01 -5.69 -2.19
N ASN A 2 21.41 -6.56 -3.02
CA ASN A 2 20.10 -6.29 -3.61
C ASN A 2 19.07 -6.30 -2.48
N GLY A 3 18.83 -5.14 -1.86
CA GLY A 3 17.68 -4.92 -1.01
C GLY A 3 16.46 -5.08 -1.89
N GLN A 4 15.94 -6.32 -1.97
CA GLN A 4 14.82 -6.68 -2.80
C GLN A 4 13.67 -5.74 -2.46
N GLU A 5 13.33 -4.84 -3.39
CA GLU A 5 12.11 -4.05 -3.27
C GLU A 5 10.97 -5.03 -3.05
N ALA A 6 10.34 -4.96 -1.87
CA ALA A 6 9.28 -5.89 -1.53
C ALA A 6 8.17 -5.79 -2.59
N PRO A 7 7.63 -6.92 -3.09
CA PRO A 7 6.61 -6.87 -4.12
C PRO A 7 5.42 -6.00 -3.73
N PHE A 8 4.79 -5.33 -4.70
CA PHE A 8 3.67 -4.42 -4.42
C PHE A 8 2.53 -5.11 -3.66
N TRP A 9 2.28 -6.40 -3.91
CA TRP A 9 1.27 -7.18 -3.21
C TRP A 9 1.63 -7.45 -1.74
N TYR A 10 2.91 -7.62 -1.43
CA TYR A 10 3.37 -7.79 -0.05
C TYR A 10 3.19 -6.49 0.73
N LEU A 11 3.58 -5.36 0.13
CA LEU A 11 3.36 -4.04 0.70
C LEU A 11 1.86 -3.79 0.91
N ARG A 12 1.01 -4.19 -0.04
CA ARG A 12 -0.44 -4.08 0.09
C ARG A 12 -0.98 -4.87 1.27
N GLN A 13 -0.50 -6.10 1.48
CA GLN A 13 -0.93 -6.94 2.61
C GLN A 13 -0.46 -6.35 3.95
N LYS A 14 0.80 -5.90 4.03
CA LYS A 14 1.34 -5.22 5.22
C LYS A 14 0.51 -3.98 5.59
N SER A 15 0.17 -3.17 4.59
CA SER A 15 -0.67 -1.99 4.77
C SER A 15 -2.04 -2.33 5.40
N LEU A 16 -2.71 -3.39 4.94
CA LEU A 16 -3.97 -3.84 5.56
C LEU A 16 -3.81 -4.28 7.01
N ILE A 17 -2.71 -4.97 7.33
CA ILE A 17 -2.45 -5.43 8.69
C ILE A 17 -2.27 -4.22 9.61
N GLN A 18 -1.50 -3.21 9.18
CA GLN A 18 -1.34 -1.96 9.94
C GLN A 18 -2.68 -1.27 10.17
N ALA A 19 -3.53 -1.17 9.14
CA ALA A 19 -4.86 -0.58 9.28
C ALA A 19 -5.75 -1.36 10.28
N LYS A 20 -5.70 -2.70 10.24
CA LYS A 20 -6.41 -3.57 11.20
C LYS A 20 -5.89 -3.41 12.64
N LEU A 21 -4.62 -3.07 12.82
CA LEU A 21 -4.01 -2.76 14.10
C LEU A 21 -4.21 -1.30 14.55
N ASN A 22 -5.12 -0.56 13.90
CA ASN A 22 -5.37 0.87 14.08
C ASN A 22 -4.18 1.80 13.76
N ASP A 23 -3.09 1.28 13.19
CA ASP A 23 -1.98 2.07 12.64
C ASP A 23 -2.32 2.59 11.24
N LYS A 24 -3.30 3.50 11.17
CA LYS A 24 -3.73 4.12 9.91
C LYS A 24 -2.60 4.92 9.24
N LYS A 25 -1.72 5.55 10.03
CA LYS A 25 -0.60 6.33 9.50
C LYS A 25 0.41 5.42 8.78
N GLY A 26 0.87 4.37 9.44
CA GLY A 26 1.77 3.39 8.83
C GLY A 26 1.12 2.63 7.68
N ALA A 27 -0.19 2.36 7.77
CA ALA A 27 -0.95 1.75 6.67
C ALA A 27 -0.93 2.61 5.40
N ILE A 28 -1.12 3.94 5.53
CA ILE A 28 -1.07 4.89 4.41
C ILE A 28 0.33 4.93 3.79
N GLU A 29 1.38 5.01 4.63
CA GLU A 29 2.77 5.02 4.14
C GLU A 29 3.09 3.76 3.33
N THR A 30 2.75 2.58 3.86
CA THR A 30 2.97 1.31 3.17
C THR A 30 2.09 1.20 1.91
N ALA A 31 0.85 1.69 1.93
CA ALA A 31 -0.02 1.72 0.75
C ALA A 31 0.55 2.61 -0.37
N LYS A 32 1.19 3.73 -0.05
CA LYS A 32 1.86 4.59 -1.04
C LYS A 32 3.04 3.88 -1.72
N LEU A 33 3.82 3.11 -0.95
CA LEU A 33 4.90 2.29 -1.50
C LEU A 33 4.34 1.20 -2.44
N SER A 34 3.28 0.50 -2.01
CA SER A 34 2.58 -0.48 -2.84
C SER A 34 2.04 0.15 -4.12
N LEU A 35 1.42 1.34 -4.02
CA LEU A 35 0.88 2.10 -5.15
C LEU A 35 1.95 2.42 -6.19
N ALA A 36 3.10 2.97 -5.76
CA ALA A 36 4.19 3.31 -6.67
C ALA A 36 4.70 2.07 -7.42
N SER A 37 4.88 0.95 -6.72
CA SER A 37 5.31 -0.30 -7.35
C SER A 37 4.24 -0.93 -8.25
N ALA A 38 2.95 -0.83 -7.90
CA ALA A 38 1.85 -1.30 -8.74
C ALA A 38 1.71 -0.49 -10.04
N ILE A 39 1.88 0.84 -9.97
CA ILE A 39 1.89 1.72 -11.15
C ILE A 39 3.07 1.36 -12.07
N LYS A 40 4.28 1.19 -11.51
CA LYS A 40 5.46 0.74 -12.28
C LYS A 40 5.23 -0.61 -12.96
N ALA A 41 4.51 -1.52 -12.30
CA ALA A 41 4.15 -2.83 -12.84
C ALA A 41 2.94 -2.81 -13.80
N GLY A 42 2.29 -1.65 -14.01
CA GLY A 42 1.09 -1.53 -14.84
C GLY A 42 -0.16 -2.22 -14.27
N ASN A 43 -0.18 -2.53 -12.96
CA ASN A 43 -1.28 -3.25 -12.33
C ASN A 43 -2.35 -2.30 -11.81
N LYS A 44 -3.37 -2.06 -12.64
CA LYS A 44 -4.48 -1.12 -12.35
C LYS A 44 -5.35 -1.54 -11.16
N ASP A 45 -5.50 -2.84 -10.91
CA ASP A 45 -6.32 -3.32 -9.79
C ASP A 45 -5.68 -2.94 -8.46
N TYR A 46 -4.36 -3.17 -8.33
CA TYR A 46 -3.62 -2.77 -7.15
C TYR A 46 -3.48 -1.26 -7.03
N GLU A 47 -3.39 -0.53 -8.15
CA GLU A 47 -3.45 0.92 -8.13
C GLU A 47 -4.76 1.42 -7.48
N LYS A 48 -5.90 0.90 -7.94
CA LYS A 48 -7.22 1.25 -7.41
C LYS A 48 -7.34 0.87 -5.94
N MET A 49 -6.99 -0.37 -5.57
CA MET A 49 -7.09 -0.85 -4.19
C MET A 49 -6.23 -0.03 -3.21
N ASN A 50 -5.04 0.41 -3.62
CA ASN A 50 -4.19 1.25 -2.79
C ASN A 50 -4.75 2.67 -2.65
N LYS A 51 -5.22 3.27 -3.76
CA LYS A 51 -5.84 4.61 -3.75
C LYS A 51 -7.08 4.65 -2.85
N ASP A 52 -7.96 3.65 -2.96
CA ASP A 52 -9.17 3.54 -2.15
C ASP A 52 -8.82 3.44 -0.66
N SER A 53 -7.85 2.59 -0.29
CA SER A 53 -7.39 2.45 1.09
C SER A 53 -6.77 3.74 1.64
N ILE A 54 -5.91 4.40 0.86
CA ILE A 54 -5.31 5.69 1.25
C ILE A 54 -6.41 6.74 1.48
N ALA A 55 -7.38 6.85 0.57
CA ALA A 55 -8.48 7.78 0.70
C ALA A 55 -9.33 7.49 1.94
N GLU A 56 -9.66 6.23 2.19
CA GLU A 56 -10.47 5.83 3.34
C GLU A 56 -9.80 6.14 4.66
N TRP A 57 -8.50 5.86 4.80
CA TRP A 57 -7.80 6.07 6.06
C TRP A 57 -7.31 7.50 6.28
N SER A 58 -7.27 8.32 5.22
CA SER A 58 -6.95 9.75 5.31
C SER A 58 -8.14 10.60 5.74
N LYS A 59 -9.37 10.06 5.70
CA LYS A 59 -10.55 10.72 6.26
C LYS A 59 -10.39 10.75 7.79
N LYS A 60 -10.22 11.96 8.33
CA LYS A 60 -10.23 12.23 9.77
C LYS A 60 -11.62 12.05 10.33
#